data_AF-A0A927W5P1-F1
#
_entry.id   AF-A0A927W5P1-F1
#
_cell.length_a   1.000
_cell.length_b   1.000
_cell.length_c   1.000
_cell.angle_alpha   90.00
_cell.angle_beta   90.00
_cell.angle_gamma   90.00
#
_symmetry.space_group_name_H-M   'P 1'
#
loop_
_entity.id
_entity.type
_entity.pdbx_description
1 polymer ?
#
loop_
_entity_poly.entity_id
_entity_poly.type
_entity_poly.pdbx_seq_one_letter_code
_entity_poly.pdbx_strand_id
1 'polypeptide(L)'
;MYQGRRVAVLIVAAGKGSRMGDGPAKQYREIAGAPVLERTLRAFSSHPFIDDICIVVNKEGREFCNVLVPKAGNGKVRGLVSGGETRQESVRNGLKALEILREEGLLGEEETAKKGKKAEKEAPDLVLIQDGARPFATKDLIDRVLEGTLRTGAAVPVTPVKDTIKYGDGRLVKETLPREKLFAAQTPQGFERLRLSAAMEKARKKNFAATDDASFVEKYGRKVCMVRGDYRNIKITTAEDLPLAEYIAADLDRWQEEMAPLLLKADFVEAEHETVETLPAEDPGIIHMPGPLHEALTGEDVEPEGLFVKPEVPADEPAEPIQKEEPNPAEPGALRPRAGTGFDVHVLVPDRPLILGGVQVPYEKGLLGHSDADVLTHAAMDALLGAAGMGDIGKHFPDTDPAFKGADSIVLLRYVAKLLQRNGFAVSNLDVTLIAQAPKVAPYTAKMRRNLALALQIPEDRVNVKATTTERLGYCGRGEGMAAQATAILLQGEQEILWEEPAFEEAPAPAPMAEPVLKAEEPLPAAEETAPVTEEPAPVPEFEPKKPACFKCRKAEAVPEKPKDFPEEILAPEVRTDAGSTDTGWIELFTD
;
A
#
# COMPACT_ATOMS: atom_id res chain seq x y z
N MET A 1 1.94 16.97 16.37
CA MET A 1 1.63 16.42 15.04
C MET A 1 0.15 16.44 14.65
N TYR A 2 -0.82 16.64 15.55
CA TYR A 2 -2.24 16.87 15.15
C TYR A 2 -2.88 18.05 15.89
N GLN A 3 -2.11 19.11 16.13
CA GLN A 3 -2.54 20.36 16.80
C GLN A 3 -3.20 20.19 18.19
N GLY A 4 -2.92 19.10 18.91
CA GLY A 4 -3.55 18.82 20.21
C GLY A 4 -4.98 18.28 20.10
N ARG A 5 -5.45 17.95 18.88
CA ARG A 5 -6.77 17.36 18.66
C ARG A 5 -6.81 15.91 19.12
N ARG A 6 -7.93 15.53 19.75
CA ARG A 6 -8.20 14.18 20.24
C ARG A 6 -8.85 13.33 19.15
N VAL A 7 -8.34 12.12 18.95
CA VAL A 7 -8.73 11.23 17.85
C VAL A 7 -9.36 9.95 18.40
N ALA A 8 -10.58 9.67 17.98
CA ALA A 8 -11.26 8.42 18.29
C ALA A 8 -11.46 7.54 17.05
N VAL A 9 -11.53 6.24 17.26
CA VAL A 9 -11.89 5.25 16.22
C VAL A 9 -13.18 4.57 16.61
N LEU A 10 -14.12 4.51 15.66
CA LEU A 10 -15.33 3.74 15.76
C LEU A 10 -15.23 2.48 14.89
N ILE A 11 -15.04 1.33 15.52
CA ILE A 11 -14.99 0.03 14.83
C ILE A 11 -16.41 -0.53 14.75
N VAL A 12 -16.98 -0.60 13.54
CA VAL A 12 -18.34 -1.06 13.31
C VAL A 12 -18.34 -2.56 12.98
N ALA A 13 -18.78 -3.37 13.93
CA ALA A 13 -18.74 -4.83 13.90
C ALA A 13 -20.09 -5.48 14.27
N ALA A 14 -21.21 -4.76 14.15
CA ALA A 14 -22.56 -5.26 14.51
C ALA A 14 -23.26 -6.06 13.39
N GLY A 15 -22.66 -6.16 12.19
CA GLY A 15 -23.29 -6.82 11.05
C GLY A 15 -23.35 -8.36 11.18
N LYS A 16 -24.45 -8.98 10.74
CA LYS A 16 -24.67 -10.44 10.82
C LYS A 16 -23.82 -11.27 9.84
N GLY A 17 -23.22 -10.65 8.82
CA GLY A 17 -22.32 -11.35 7.88
C GLY A 17 -22.99 -12.39 6.97
N SER A 18 -24.25 -12.18 6.59
CA SER A 18 -25.10 -13.15 5.85
C SER A 18 -24.53 -13.74 4.54
N ARG A 19 -23.49 -13.14 3.97
CA ARG A 19 -22.81 -13.59 2.73
C ARG A 19 -21.67 -14.58 2.96
N MET A 20 -21.32 -14.89 4.21
CA MET A 20 -20.23 -15.82 4.55
C MET A 20 -20.63 -17.29 4.61
N GLY A 21 -21.91 -17.60 4.41
CA GLY A 21 -22.44 -18.94 4.68
C GLY A 21 -22.48 -19.26 6.17
N ASP A 22 -22.49 -20.56 6.50
CA ASP A 22 -22.65 -21.07 7.86
C ASP A 22 -21.43 -20.78 8.75
N GLY A 23 -21.66 -20.60 10.06
CA GLY A 23 -20.62 -20.35 11.07
C GLY A 23 -20.66 -18.94 11.69
N PRO A 24 -19.63 -18.55 12.45
CA PRO A 24 -19.59 -17.24 13.10
C PRO A 24 -19.52 -16.11 12.07
N ALA A 25 -20.04 -14.94 12.45
CA ALA A 25 -20.00 -13.75 11.62
C ALA A 25 -18.55 -13.43 11.20
N LYS A 26 -18.38 -12.85 10.01
CA LYS A 26 -17.07 -12.63 9.36
C LYS A 26 -16.01 -11.95 10.23
N GLN A 27 -16.41 -11.01 11.07
CA GLN A 27 -15.52 -10.29 11.98
C GLN A 27 -14.99 -11.16 13.13
N TYR A 28 -15.62 -12.30 13.44
CA TYR A 28 -15.21 -13.22 14.51
C TYR A 28 -14.54 -14.49 13.98
N ARG A 29 -14.39 -14.65 12.66
CA ARG A 29 -13.64 -15.76 12.08
C ARG A 29 -12.14 -15.57 12.30
N GLU A 30 -11.43 -16.68 12.43
CA GLU A 30 -9.98 -16.69 12.59
C GLU A 30 -9.28 -16.66 11.23
N ILE A 31 -8.21 -15.88 11.16
CA ILE A 31 -7.24 -15.87 10.07
C ILE A 31 -5.82 -15.86 10.66
N ALA A 32 -4.99 -16.81 10.22
CA ALA A 32 -3.65 -17.08 10.75
C ALA A 32 -3.65 -17.09 12.29
N GLY A 33 -4.55 -17.86 12.90
CA GLY A 33 -4.65 -18.05 14.35
C GLY A 33 -5.18 -16.86 15.17
N ALA A 34 -5.63 -15.77 14.53
CA ALA A 34 -6.23 -14.63 15.22
C ALA A 34 -7.55 -14.19 14.58
N PRO A 35 -8.58 -13.82 15.37
CA PRO A 35 -9.83 -13.29 14.85
C PRO A 35 -9.65 -12.03 13.99
N VAL A 36 -10.48 -11.89 12.94
CA VAL A 36 -10.47 -10.71 12.06
C VAL A 36 -10.63 -9.40 12.84
N LEU A 37 -11.55 -9.36 13.81
CA LEU A 37 -11.77 -8.19 14.66
C LEU A 37 -10.57 -7.91 15.56
N GLU A 38 -9.84 -8.94 16.01
CA GLU A 38 -8.62 -8.76 16.80
C GLU A 38 -7.54 -8.03 16.01
N ARG A 39 -7.29 -8.47 14.77
CA ARG A 39 -6.32 -7.82 13.88
C ARG A 39 -6.72 -6.37 13.58
N THR A 40 -8.01 -6.15 13.30
CA THR A 40 -8.56 -4.79 13.13
C THR A 40 -8.31 -3.94 14.36
N LEU A 41 -8.61 -4.45 15.57
CA LEU A 41 -8.42 -3.72 16.82
C LEU A 41 -6.95 -3.39 17.08
N ARG A 42 -6.03 -4.34 16.87
CA ARG A 42 -4.57 -4.15 17.06
C ARG A 42 -4.00 -3.06 16.18
N ALA A 43 -4.50 -2.91 14.94
CA ALA A 43 -4.05 -1.85 14.04
C ALA A 43 -4.24 -0.44 14.63
N PHE A 44 -5.38 -0.20 15.29
CA PHE A 44 -5.68 1.11 15.89
C PHE A 44 -5.19 1.23 17.33
N SER A 45 -5.23 0.15 18.12
CA SER A 45 -4.79 0.19 19.53
C SER A 45 -3.28 0.35 19.69
N SER A 46 -2.50 -0.06 18.69
CA SER A 46 -1.04 0.14 18.61
C SER A 46 -0.62 1.46 17.96
N HIS A 47 -1.57 2.22 17.41
CA HIS A 47 -1.29 3.47 16.72
C HIS A 47 -1.10 4.62 17.74
N PRO A 48 -0.01 5.39 17.70
CA PRO A 48 0.29 6.39 18.72
C PRO A 48 -0.74 7.52 18.78
N PHE A 49 -1.29 7.92 17.63
CA PHE A 49 -2.22 9.05 17.51
C PHE A 49 -3.69 8.71 17.72
N ILE A 50 -4.02 7.47 18.06
CA ILE A 50 -5.39 7.09 18.43
C ILE A 50 -5.51 7.17 19.95
N ASP A 51 -6.42 7.99 20.46
CA ASP A 51 -6.62 8.17 21.90
C ASP A 51 -7.67 7.21 22.47
N ASP A 52 -8.75 7.03 21.70
CA ASP A 52 -9.92 6.28 22.13
C ASP A 52 -10.45 5.36 21.04
N ILE A 53 -10.92 4.19 21.45
CA ILE A 53 -11.56 3.21 20.57
C ILE A 53 -12.93 2.88 21.13
N CYS A 54 -13.94 2.96 20.28
CA CYS A 54 -15.29 2.50 20.56
C CYS A 54 -15.64 1.39 19.57
N ILE A 55 -16.16 0.26 20.07
CA ILE A 55 -16.52 -0.88 19.22
C ILE A 55 -18.04 -1.04 19.24
N VAL A 56 -18.65 -1.03 18.06
CA VAL A 56 -20.09 -1.23 17.88
C VAL A 56 -20.35 -2.68 17.52
N VAL A 57 -21.07 -3.40 18.37
CA VAL A 57 -21.30 -4.85 18.25
C VAL A 57 -22.75 -5.22 18.48
N ASN A 58 -23.12 -6.41 18.01
CA ASN A 58 -24.37 -7.06 18.38
C ASN A 58 -24.21 -7.78 19.75
N LYS A 59 -25.29 -8.41 20.25
CA LYS A 59 -25.29 -9.12 21.54
C LYS A 59 -24.19 -10.18 21.64
N GLU A 60 -24.07 -11.04 20.63
CA GLU A 60 -23.03 -12.08 20.54
C GLU A 60 -21.62 -11.47 20.52
N GLY A 61 -21.44 -10.39 19.76
CA GLY A 61 -20.18 -9.66 19.68
C GLY A 61 -19.73 -9.03 20.98
N ARG A 62 -20.67 -8.70 21.87
CA ARG A 62 -20.37 -8.13 23.18
C ARG A 62 -19.63 -9.14 24.06
N GLU A 63 -20.10 -10.39 24.08
CA GLU A 63 -19.43 -11.48 24.81
C GLU A 63 -18.03 -11.74 24.26
N PHE A 64 -17.91 -11.76 22.93
CA PHE A 64 -16.61 -11.88 22.27
C PHE A 64 -15.65 -10.73 22.61
N CYS A 65 -16.14 -9.49 22.59
CA CYS A 65 -15.33 -8.31 22.89
C CYS A 65 -14.88 -8.24 24.35
N ASN A 66 -15.66 -8.77 25.29
CA ASN A 66 -15.23 -8.84 26.70
C ASN A 66 -13.95 -9.67 26.88
N VAL A 67 -13.72 -10.67 26.02
CA VAL A 67 -12.48 -11.47 26.02
C VAL A 67 -11.38 -10.81 25.18
N LEU A 68 -11.76 -10.18 24.05
CA LEU A 68 -10.81 -9.59 23.11
C LEU A 68 -10.17 -8.29 23.62
N VAL A 69 -10.96 -7.40 24.22
CA VAL A 69 -10.53 -6.05 24.61
C VAL A 69 -9.35 -6.08 25.59
N PRO A 70 -9.32 -6.92 26.64
CA PRO A 70 -8.14 -7.03 27.51
C PRO A 70 -6.87 -7.46 26.78
N LYS A 71 -6.97 -8.27 25.71
CA LYS A 71 -5.83 -8.80 24.96
C LYS A 71 -5.28 -7.83 23.92
N ALA A 72 -6.17 -7.16 23.19
CA ALA A 72 -5.81 -6.39 21.99
C ALA A 72 -6.15 -4.90 22.07
N GLY A 73 -6.86 -4.45 23.11
CA GLY A 73 -7.34 -3.07 23.23
C GLY A 73 -6.29 -2.05 23.72
N ASN A 74 -5.18 -2.51 24.29
CA ASN A 74 -4.05 -1.68 24.77
C ASN A 74 -4.48 -0.47 25.65
N GLY A 75 -5.51 -0.63 26.48
CA GLY A 75 -6.06 0.43 27.34
C GLY A 75 -6.77 1.60 26.62
N LYS A 76 -6.88 1.54 25.28
CA LYS A 76 -7.52 2.58 24.45
C LYS A 76 -8.99 2.35 24.19
N VAL A 77 -9.48 1.12 24.39
CA VAL A 77 -10.91 0.82 24.22
C VAL A 77 -11.71 1.42 25.37
N ARG A 78 -12.59 2.37 25.03
CA ARG A 78 -13.41 3.10 25.99
C ARG A 78 -14.84 2.60 26.08
N GLY A 79 -15.33 1.82 25.13
CA GLY A 79 -16.67 1.27 25.27
C GLY A 79 -17.12 0.30 24.19
N LEU A 80 -18.13 -0.48 24.57
CA LEU A 80 -18.84 -1.43 23.72
C LEU A 80 -20.29 -0.97 23.55
N VAL A 81 -20.63 -0.59 22.33
CA VAL A 81 -21.93 0.01 22.00
C VAL A 81 -22.78 -0.98 21.21
N SER A 82 -24.07 -1.02 21.51
CA SER A 82 -25.01 -1.83 20.75
C SER A 82 -25.24 -1.23 19.35
N GLY A 83 -25.07 -2.06 18.32
CA GLY A 83 -25.42 -1.71 16.95
C GLY A 83 -26.92 -1.48 16.75
N GLY A 84 -27.26 -0.80 15.65
CA GLY A 84 -28.63 -0.61 15.19
C GLY A 84 -29.01 -1.61 14.09
N GLU A 85 -30.20 -1.44 13.52
CA GLU A 85 -30.69 -2.29 12.41
C GLU A 85 -29.90 -2.06 11.13
N THR A 86 -29.35 -0.86 10.96
CA THR A 86 -28.52 -0.47 9.81
C THR A 86 -27.09 -0.13 10.24
N ARG A 87 -26.16 -0.18 9.27
CA ARG A 87 -24.78 0.30 9.47
C ARG A 87 -24.77 1.77 9.94
N GLN A 88 -25.64 2.59 9.37
CA GLN A 88 -25.72 4.02 9.69
C GLN A 88 -26.20 4.28 11.11
N GLU A 89 -27.20 3.53 11.57
CA GLU A 89 -27.66 3.61 12.95
C GLU A 89 -26.58 3.15 13.94
N SER A 90 -25.85 2.09 13.58
CA SER A 90 -24.69 1.62 14.35
C SER A 90 -23.62 2.70 14.49
N VAL A 91 -23.29 3.42 13.42
CA VAL A 91 -22.36 4.55 13.46
C VAL A 91 -22.87 5.67 14.37
N ARG A 92 -24.16 6.04 14.26
CA ARG A 92 -24.77 7.08 15.11
C ARG A 92 -24.76 6.73 16.59
N ASN A 93 -25.06 5.49 16.95
CA ASN A 93 -24.99 5.04 18.34
C ASN A 93 -23.56 5.16 18.86
N GLY A 94 -22.57 4.79 18.04
CA GLY A 94 -21.16 4.97 18.34
C GLY A 94 -20.75 6.44 18.56
N LEU A 95 -21.16 7.35 17.66
CA LEU A 95 -20.86 8.78 17.79
C LEU A 95 -21.44 9.39 19.07
N LYS A 96 -22.68 9.02 19.43
CA LYS A 96 -23.29 9.44 20.70
C LYS A 96 -22.54 8.91 21.92
N ALA A 97 -22.05 7.68 21.85
CA ALA A 97 -21.24 7.11 22.94
C ALA A 97 -19.91 7.86 23.10
N LEU A 98 -19.29 8.27 21.98
CA LEU A 98 -18.07 9.09 21.98
C LEU A 98 -18.29 10.50 22.59
N GLU A 99 -19.50 11.04 22.54
CA GLU A 99 -19.86 12.32 23.19
C GLU A 99 -19.95 12.22 24.72
N ILE A 100 -20.26 11.03 25.26
CA ILE A 100 -20.54 10.81 26.68
C ILE A 100 -19.37 10.07 27.37
N LEU A 101 -18.18 10.05 26.77
CA LEU A 101 -17.02 9.32 27.30
C LEU A 101 -16.65 9.80 28.72
N ARG A 102 -16.84 8.92 29.71
CA ARG A 102 -16.42 9.10 31.10
C ARG A 102 -15.04 8.48 31.34
N GLU A 103 -14.29 8.98 32.33
CA GLU A 103 -12.98 8.44 32.73
C GLU A 103 -12.99 6.92 33.02
N GLU A 104 -14.11 6.35 33.47
CA GLU A 104 -14.23 4.94 33.86
C GLU A 104 -14.56 3.98 32.68
N GLY A 105 -14.74 4.48 31.46
CA GLY A 105 -15.12 3.67 30.30
C GLY A 105 -16.61 3.26 30.29
N LEU A 106 -17.21 3.29 29.10
CA LEU A 106 -18.54 2.78 28.78
C LEU A 106 -18.50 1.25 28.63
N LEU A 107 -18.22 0.53 29.70
CA LEU A 107 -18.39 -0.93 29.75
C LEU A 107 -19.61 -1.27 30.61
N GLY A 108 -20.81 -0.97 30.08
CA GLY A 108 -22.09 -1.42 30.65
C GLY A 108 -23.03 -0.29 31.02
N GLU A 109 -24.07 -0.06 30.21
CA GLU A 109 -25.35 0.39 30.76
C GLU A 109 -25.96 -0.86 31.41
N GLU A 110 -26.12 -0.95 32.74
CA GLU A 110 -27.30 -0.45 33.45
C GLU A 110 -27.09 -0.02 34.92
N GLU A 111 -25.92 -0.13 35.55
CA GLU A 111 -25.80 0.17 37.00
C GLU A 111 -24.69 1.17 37.35
N THR A 112 -24.84 2.46 37.03
CA THR A 112 -24.20 3.56 37.82
C THR A 112 -24.76 4.94 37.44
N ALA A 113 -26.06 5.14 37.64
CA ALA A 113 -26.64 6.49 37.77
C ALA A 113 -26.52 7.05 39.20
N LYS A 114 -25.74 6.42 40.09
CA LYS A 114 -25.57 6.86 41.49
C LYS A 114 -24.13 6.69 41.98
N LYS A 115 -23.30 7.70 41.75
CA LYS A 115 -22.45 8.37 42.75
C LYS A 115 -21.46 9.28 42.03
N GLY A 116 -21.40 10.53 42.49
CA GLY A 116 -20.67 11.60 41.83
C GLY A 116 -19.16 11.41 41.86
N LYS A 117 -18.55 11.55 40.68
CA LYS A 117 -17.37 12.36 40.40
C LYS A 117 -17.37 12.60 38.88
N LYS A 118 -17.75 13.82 38.46
CA LYS A 118 -17.67 14.25 37.06
C LYS A 118 -16.21 14.59 36.76
N ALA A 119 -15.54 13.72 36.03
CA ALA A 119 -14.45 14.11 35.16
C ALA A 119 -14.95 13.87 33.73
N GLU A 120 -15.52 14.92 33.14
CA GLU A 120 -15.91 14.94 31.73
C GLU A 120 -14.61 15.04 30.93
N LYS A 121 -14.25 13.99 30.20
CA LYS A 121 -13.14 14.03 29.27
C LYS A 121 -13.68 14.64 27.96
N GLU A 122 -13.07 15.69 27.44
CA GLU A 122 -13.57 16.41 26.26
C GLU A 122 -13.81 15.46 25.06
N ALA A 123 -14.96 15.57 24.41
CA ALA A 123 -15.32 14.71 23.28
C ALA A 123 -14.27 14.80 22.16
N PRO A 124 -13.99 13.71 21.42
CA PRO A 124 -12.95 13.72 20.40
C PRO A 124 -13.28 14.70 19.27
N ASP A 125 -12.25 15.36 18.73
CA ASP A 125 -12.37 16.29 17.61
C ASP A 125 -12.53 15.54 16.29
N LEU A 126 -11.74 14.48 16.13
CA LEU A 126 -11.68 13.65 14.93
C LEU A 126 -12.19 12.25 15.24
N VAL A 127 -12.90 11.67 14.28
CA VAL A 127 -13.39 10.30 14.34
C VAL A 127 -13.03 9.54 13.07
N LEU A 128 -12.44 8.36 13.23
CA LEU A 128 -12.22 7.41 12.15
C LEU A 128 -13.29 6.32 12.21
N ILE A 129 -14.02 6.10 11.12
CA ILE A 129 -14.99 5.00 11.01
C ILE A 129 -14.31 3.82 10.31
N GLN A 130 -14.25 2.68 10.99
CA GLN A 130 -13.60 1.46 10.51
C GLN A 130 -14.58 0.30 10.43
N ASP A 131 -14.58 -0.43 9.32
CA ASP A 131 -15.26 -1.71 9.24
C ASP A 131 -14.51 -2.78 10.06
N GLY A 132 -15.19 -3.47 10.97
CA GLY A 132 -14.60 -4.56 11.77
C GLY A 132 -14.16 -5.80 10.98
N ALA A 133 -14.47 -5.83 9.67
CA ALA A 133 -14.08 -6.90 8.74
C ALA A 133 -12.96 -6.47 7.76
N ARG A 134 -12.20 -5.42 8.11
CA ARG A 134 -11.00 -4.95 7.37
C ARG A 134 -9.78 -5.02 8.30
N PRO A 135 -9.12 -6.19 8.38
CA PRO A 135 -8.09 -6.46 9.38
C PRO A 135 -6.70 -5.89 9.04
N PHE A 136 -6.51 -5.32 7.85
CA PHE A 136 -5.18 -4.98 7.32
C PHE A 136 -4.95 -3.48 7.12
N ALA A 137 -5.62 -2.63 7.89
CA ALA A 137 -5.29 -1.20 7.93
C ALA A 137 -3.87 -1.02 8.50
N THR A 138 -2.99 -0.38 7.73
CA THR A 138 -1.59 -0.12 8.12
C THR A 138 -1.48 1.20 8.88
N LYS A 139 -0.39 1.39 9.65
CA LYS A 139 -0.12 2.68 10.33
C LYS A 139 -0.05 3.84 9.32
N ASP A 140 0.67 3.63 8.22
CA ASP A 140 0.78 4.58 7.12
C ASP A 140 -0.58 4.96 6.49
N LEU A 141 -1.47 3.98 6.29
CA LEU A 141 -2.82 4.25 5.83
C LEU A 141 -3.61 5.09 6.83
N ILE A 142 -3.49 4.80 8.13
CA ILE A 142 -4.15 5.57 9.20
C ILE A 142 -3.61 7.01 9.22
N ASP A 143 -2.30 7.20 9.14
CA ASP A 143 -1.65 8.52 9.09
C ASP A 143 -2.14 9.35 7.88
N ARG A 144 -2.15 8.76 6.66
CA ARG A 144 -2.68 9.42 5.45
C ARG A 144 -4.13 9.86 5.61
N VAL A 145 -4.98 9.01 6.21
CA VAL A 145 -6.39 9.35 6.46
C VAL A 145 -6.52 10.49 7.48
N LEU A 146 -5.72 10.49 8.55
CA LEU A 146 -5.73 11.56 9.54
C LEU A 146 -5.25 12.90 8.93
N GLU A 147 -4.19 12.87 8.14
CA GLU A 147 -3.69 14.05 7.43
C GLU A 147 -4.73 14.61 6.45
N GLY A 148 -5.33 13.77 5.61
CA GLY A 148 -6.41 14.18 4.71
C GLY A 148 -7.61 14.75 5.48
N THR A 149 -7.93 14.18 6.64
CA THR A 149 -9.01 14.66 7.51
C THR A 149 -8.69 16.03 8.09
N LEU A 150 -7.45 16.29 8.51
CA LEU A 150 -7.05 17.62 8.98
C LEU A 150 -7.14 18.67 7.87
N ARG A 151 -6.81 18.30 6.62
CA ARG A 151 -6.82 19.23 5.48
C ARG A 151 -8.24 19.69 5.10
N THR A 152 -9.22 18.78 5.04
CA THR A 152 -10.55 19.08 4.49
C THR A 152 -11.71 18.91 5.48
N GLY A 153 -11.45 18.28 6.62
CA GLY A 153 -12.41 17.84 7.62
C GLY A 153 -13.06 16.49 7.33
N ALA A 154 -12.75 15.85 6.20
CA ALA A 154 -13.21 14.50 5.87
C ALA A 154 -12.29 13.83 4.84
N ALA A 155 -11.89 12.58 5.09
CA ALA A 155 -11.05 11.81 4.17
C ALA A 155 -11.54 10.36 4.00
N VAL A 156 -11.40 9.85 2.77
CA VAL A 156 -11.71 8.47 2.41
C VAL A 156 -10.52 7.84 1.69
N PRO A 157 -10.00 6.70 2.16
CA PRO A 157 -8.98 5.97 1.44
C PRO A 157 -9.61 5.24 0.25
N VAL A 158 -8.98 5.33 -0.91
CA VAL A 158 -9.50 4.74 -2.14
C VAL A 158 -8.39 4.10 -2.97
N THR A 159 -8.73 3.06 -3.71
CA THR A 159 -7.81 2.43 -4.67
C THR A 159 -8.37 2.55 -6.09
N PRO A 160 -7.54 2.89 -7.10
CA PRO A 160 -7.98 2.88 -8.50
C PRO A 160 -8.53 1.51 -8.90
N VAL A 161 -9.63 1.52 -9.65
CA VAL A 161 -10.23 0.30 -10.17
C VAL A 161 -9.41 -0.23 -11.34
N LYS A 162 -9.00 -1.50 -11.28
CA LYS A 162 -8.19 -2.15 -12.33
C LYS A 162 -9.05 -2.77 -13.43
N ASP A 163 -10.18 -3.33 -13.03
CA ASP A 163 -11.08 -4.07 -13.91
C ASP A 163 -11.97 -3.14 -14.74
N THR A 164 -12.38 -3.60 -15.91
CA THR A 164 -13.39 -2.92 -16.71
C THR A 164 -14.75 -3.02 -16.01
N ILE A 165 -15.35 -1.88 -15.64
CA ILE A 165 -16.61 -1.85 -14.91
C ILE A 165 -17.80 -1.73 -15.86
N LYS A 166 -18.75 -2.66 -15.72
CA LYS A 166 -20.03 -2.64 -16.44
C LYS A 166 -21.13 -2.14 -15.50
N TYR A 167 -21.89 -1.14 -15.93
CA TYR A 167 -23.10 -0.68 -15.28
C TYR A 167 -24.31 -1.35 -15.94
N GLY A 168 -25.23 -1.91 -15.15
CA GLY A 168 -26.34 -2.71 -15.66
C GLY A 168 -27.35 -3.07 -14.57
N ASP A 169 -28.35 -3.88 -14.94
CA ASP A 169 -29.40 -4.39 -14.01
C ASP A 169 -29.11 -5.80 -13.46
N GLY A 170 -27.90 -6.30 -13.70
CA GLY A 170 -27.45 -7.64 -13.32
C GLY A 170 -27.76 -8.73 -14.37
N ARG A 171 -28.47 -8.41 -15.44
CA ARG A 171 -28.71 -9.32 -16.59
C ARG A 171 -28.20 -8.74 -17.89
N LEU A 172 -28.38 -7.43 -18.10
CA LEU A 172 -27.95 -6.72 -19.30
C LEU A 172 -27.01 -5.57 -18.93
N VAL A 173 -25.96 -5.40 -19.75
CA VAL A 173 -25.06 -4.25 -19.68
C VAL A 173 -25.77 -3.03 -20.26
N LYS A 174 -25.86 -1.95 -19.47
CA LYS A 174 -26.35 -0.64 -19.92
C LYS A 174 -25.21 0.23 -20.43
N GLU A 175 -24.09 0.25 -19.70
CA GLU A 175 -22.95 1.11 -19.99
C GLU A 175 -21.65 0.46 -19.50
N THR A 176 -20.52 0.81 -20.14
CA THR A 176 -19.19 0.52 -19.59
C THR A 176 -18.62 1.82 -19.04
N LEU A 177 -18.35 1.86 -17.74
CA LEU A 177 -17.88 3.07 -17.09
C LEU A 177 -16.37 3.27 -17.32
N PRO A 178 -15.89 4.52 -17.48
CA PRO A 178 -14.47 4.83 -17.64
C PRO A 178 -13.73 4.56 -16.32
N ARG A 179 -13.01 3.43 -16.24
CA ARG A 179 -12.36 2.96 -15.01
C ARG A 179 -11.31 3.93 -14.46
N GLU A 180 -10.74 4.77 -15.31
CA GLU A 180 -9.74 5.79 -14.96
C GLU A 180 -10.31 6.86 -14.01
N LYS A 181 -11.64 7.00 -13.97
CA LYS A 181 -12.37 7.91 -13.06
C LYS A 181 -13.02 7.18 -11.89
N LEU A 182 -12.80 5.87 -11.74
CA LEU A 182 -13.45 5.04 -10.73
C LEU A 182 -12.46 4.59 -9.66
N PHE A 183 -12.88 4.71 -8.42
CA PHE A 183 -12.10 4.36 -7.26
C PHE A 183 -12.93 3.51 -6.30
N ALA A 184 -12.33 2.45 -5.77
CA ALA A 184 -12.95 1.60 -4.77
C ALA A 184 -12.66 2.17 -3.38
N ALA A 185 -13.71 2.62 -2.68
CA ALA A 185 -13.59 3.16 -1.33
C ALA A 185 -13.25 2.08 -0.29
N GLN A 186 -12.40 2.46 0.66
CA GLN A 186 -11.95 1.66 1.78
C GLN A 186 -12.29 2.35 3.12
N THR A 187 -11.97 1.66 4.22
CA THR A 187 -11.94 2.26 5.56
C THR A 187 -10.54 2.01 6.16
N PRO A 188 -10.01 2.87 7.05
CA PRO A 188 -10.74 3.85 7.86
C PRO A 188 -11.15 5.10 7.10
N GLN A 189 -12.37 5.61 7.30
CA GLN A 189 -12.81 6.92 6.79
C GLN A 189 -12.72 7.94 7.92
N GLY A 190 -12.02 9.05 7.71
CA GLY A 190 -11.78 10.05 8.76
C GLY A 190 -12.67 11.28 8.62
N PHE A 191 -13.13 11.82 9.75
CA PHE A 191 -14.04 12.97 9.78
C PHE A 191 -13.80 13.86 11.00
N GLU A 192 -14.07 15.16 10.85
CA GLU A 192 -14.41 16.02 11.98
C GLU A 192 -15.72 15.54 12.60
N ARG A 193 -15.72 15.18 13.88
CA ARG A 193 -16.85 14.53 14.55
C ARG A 193 -18.14 15.34 14.41
N LEU A 194 -18.09 16.63 14.71
CA LEU A 194 -19.27 17.52 14.64
C LEU A 194 -19.84 17.60 13.23
N ARG A 195 -18.97 17.53 12.22
CA ARG A 195 -19.35 17.63 10.81
C ARG A 195 -20.05 16.37 10.32
N LEU A 196 -19.54 15.20 10.70
CA LEU A 196 -20.20 13.92 10.45
C LEU A 196 -21.55 13.84 11.18
N SER A 197 -21.61 14.19 12.46
CA SER A 197 -22.85 14.20 13.25
C SER A 197 -23.92 15.08 12.60
N ALA A 198 -23.57 16.30 12.19
CA ALA A 198 -24.48 17.22 11.52
C ALA A 198 -24.97 16.69 10.15
N ALA A 199 -24.07 16.10 9.36
CA ALA A 199 -24.41 15.51 8.06
C ALA A 199 -25.39 14.34 8.21
N MET A 200 -25.16 13.44 9.17
CA MET A 200 -26.04 12.31 9.45
C MET A 200 -27.41 12.74 9.97
N GLU A 201 -27.49 13.78 10.81
CA GLU A 201 -28.77 14.30 11.30
C GLU A 201 -29.62 14.88 10.16
N LYS A 202 -29.00 15.65 9.26
CA LYS A 202 -29.66 16.18 8.05
C LYS A 202 -30.13 15.06 7.12
N ALA A 203 -29.28 14.05 6.90
CA ALA A 203 -29.62 12.90 6.07
C ALA A 203 -30.83 12.13 6.63
N ARG A 204 -30.92 11.97 7.95
CA ARG A 204 -32.06 11.34 8.62
C ARG A 204 -33.35 12.12 8.40
N LYS A 205 -33.33 13.45 8.57
CA LYS A 205 -34.51 14.31 8.35
C LYS A 205 -35.04 14.22 6.92
N LYS A 206 -34.16 13.93 5.96
CA LYS A 206 -34.48 13.79 4.52
C LYS A 206 -34.59 12.34 4.04
N ASN A 207 -34.59 11.37 4.96
CA ASN A 207 -34.68 9.93 4.67
C ASN A 207 -33.67 9.43 3.60
N PHE A 208 -32.44 9.95 3.62
CA PHE A 208 -31.40 9.57 2.65
C PHE A 208 -30.61 8.35 3.12
N ALA A 209 -30.59 7.30 2.29
CA ALA A 209 -29.75 6.12 2.50
C ALA A 209 -28.42 6.27 1.74
N ALA A 210 -27.32 6.38 2.49
CA ALA A 210 -25.95 6.41 1.98
C ALA A 210 -25.31 5.02 1.92
N THR A 211 -24.40 4.81 0.97
CA THR A 211 -23.63 3.57 0.80
C THR A 211 -22.42 3.47 1.74
N ASP A 212 -21.84 4.60 2.12
CA ASP A 212 -20.75 4.72 3.10
C ASP A 212 -20.89 6.02 3.93
N ASP A 213 -19.97 6.28 4.85
CA ASP A 213 -20.08 7.45 5.75
C ASP A 213 -19.67 8.75 5.03
N ALA A 214 -18.71 8.66 4.09
CA ALA A 214 -18.28 9.77 3.25
C ALA A 214 -19.43 10.35 2.42
N SER A 215 -20.30 9.50 1.86
CA SER A 215 -21.51 9.91 1.11
C SER A 215 -22.42 10.89 1.87
N PHE A 216 -22.45 10.84 3.21
CA PHE A 216 -23.22 11.82 4.00
C PHE A 216 -22.58 13.21 3.96
N VAL A 217 -21.26 13.25 4.07
CA VAL A 217 -20.49 14.50 4.05
C VAL A 217 -20.43 15.08 2.64
N GLU A 218 -20.29 14.24 1.61
CA GLU A 218 -20.41 14.65 0.21
C GLU A 218 -21.74 15.38 -0.06
N LYS A 219 -22.85 14.79 0.41
CA LYS A 219 -24.18 15.33 0.15
C LYS A 219 -24.54 16.58 0.97
N TYR A 220 -24.01 16.72 2.19
CA TYR A 220 -24.48 17.72 3.15
C TYR A 220 -23.39 18.54 3.87
N GLY A 221 -22.09 18.31 3.57
CA GLY A 221 -20.97 18.68 4.45
C GLY A 221 -19.63 19.06 3.79
N ARG A 222 -19.61 19.40 2.50
CA ARG A 222 -18.45 19.85 1.67
C ARG A 222 -17.51 18.71 1.19
N LYS A 223 -16.45 19.12 0.47
CA LYS A 223 -15.42 18.26 -0.16
C LYS A 223 -14.89 17.19 0.81
N VAL A 224 -14.87 15.93 0.35
CA VAL A 224 -14.17 14.81 0.99
C VAL A 224 -12.85 14.62 0.27
N CYS A 225 -11.75 14.56 1.01
CA CYS A 225 -10.42 14.28 0.47
C CYS A 225 -10.33 12.79 0.16
N MET A 226 -9.95 12.44 -1.06
CA MET A 226 -9.56 11.08 -1.37
C MET A 226 -8.08 10.92 -1.05
N VAL A 227 -7.74 9.92 -0.25
CA VAL A 227 -6.35 9.56 0.04
C VAL A 227 -6.04 8.20 -0.56
N ARG A 228 -4.78 7.95 -0.88
CA ARG A 228 -4.36 6.68 -1.46
C ARG A 228 -4.59 5.54 -0.45
N GLY A 229 -5.41 4.56 -0.84
CA GLY A 229 -5.63 3.31 -0.11
C GLY A 229 -4.61 2.22 -0.47
N ASP A 230 -4.77 1.05 0.16
CA ASP A 230 -3.88 -0.10 -0.03
C ASP A 230 -4.67 -1.31 -0.56
N TYR A 231 -4.19 -1.95 -1.63
CA TYR A 231 -4.86 -3.16 -2.18
C TYR A 231 -4.89 -4.34 -1.20
N ARG A 232 -3.93 -4.41 -0.26
CA ARG A 232 -3.93 -5.42 0.81
C ARG A 232 -4.98 -5.14 1.90
N ASN A 233 -5.52 -3.92 1.98
CA ASN A 233 -6.58 -3.54 2.93
C ASN A 233 -7.98 -4.01 2.46
N ILE A 234 -8.07 -5.30 2.17
CA ILE A 234 -9.29 -5.95 1.69
C ILE A 234 -10.37 -5.96 2.78
N LYS A 235 -11.62 -5.96 2.34
CA LYS A 235 -12.78 -6.19 3.21
C LYS A 235 -13.24 -7.62 3.05
N ILE A 236 -13.14 -8.39 4.12
CA ILE A 236 -13.68 -9.74 4.15
C ILE A 236 -15.21 -9.64 4.07
N THR A 237 -15.77 -10.23 3.02
CA THR A 237 -17.17 -10.09 2.63
C THR A 237 -17.79 -11.45 2.32
N THR A 238 -17.09 -12.32 1.60
CA THR A 238 -17.51 -13.68 1.21
C THR A 238 -16.47 -14.72 1.65
N ALA A 239 -16.84 -16.00 1.58
CA ALA A 239 -15.93 -17.10 1.94
C ALA A 239 -14.67 -17.16 1.06
N GLU A 240 -14.77 -16.69 -0.19
CA GLU A 240 -13.66 -16.62 -1.14
C GLU A 240 -12.57 -15.62 -0.72
N ASP A 241 -12.89 -14.66 0.14
CA ASP A 241 -11.92 -13.70 0.66
C ASP A 241 -10.99 -14.33 1.72
N LEU A 242 -11.39 -15.44 2.36
CA LEU A 242 -10.67 -16.02 3.49
C LEU A 242 -9.29 -16.56 3.12
N PRO A 243 -9.08 -17.32 2.03
CA PRO A 243 -7.75 -17.79 1.66
C PRO A 243 -6.78 -16.64 1.37
N LEU A 244 -7.25 -15.56 0.73
CA LEU A 244 -6.43 -14.38 0.50
C LEU A 244 -6.11 -13.66 1.82
N ALA A 245 -7.09 -13.51 2.70
CA ALA A 245 -6.88 -12.92 4.02
C ALA A 245 -5.92 -13.75 4.87
N GLU A 246 -6.02 -15.07 4.85
CA GLU A 246 -5.12 -16.01 5.53
C GLU A 246 -3.68 -15.80 5.05
N TYR A 247 -3.48 -15.74 3.73
CA TYR A 247 -2.16 -15.51 3.14
C TYR A 247 -1.58 -14.16 3.56
N ILE A 248 -2.35 -13.08 3.46
CA ILE A 248 -1.91 -11.73 3.85
C ILE A 248 -1.56 -11.70 5.35
N ALA A 249 -2.39 -12.32 6.19
CA ALA A 249 -2.19 -12.38 7.63
C ALA A 249 -0.92 -13.16 8.00
N ALA A 250 -0.74 -14.35 7.45
CA ALA A 250 0.45 -15.16 7.68
C ALA A 250 1.73 -14.47 7.19
N ASP A 251 1.66 -13.76 6.06
CA ASP A 251 2.79 -12.96 5.56
C ASP A 251 3.18 -11.83 6.51
N LEU A 252 2.18 -11.12 7.06
CA LEU A 252 2.39 -10.04 8.03
C LEU A 252 2.90 -10.56 9.38
N ASP A 253 2.40 -11.71 9.85
CA ASP A 253 2.82 -12.30 11.12
C ASP A 253 4.26 -12.80 11.02
N ARG A 254 4.63 -13.52 9.95
CA ARG A 254 6.04 -13.86 9.68
C ARG A 254 6.92 -12.63 9.66
N TRP A 255 6.44 -11.55 9.01
CA TRP A 255 7.20 -10.30 8.99
C TRP A 255 7.36 -9.71 10.39
N GLN A 256 6.32 -9.71 11.24
CA GLN A 256 6.45 -9.26 12.63
C GLN A 256 7.38 -10.15 13.44
N GLU A 257 7.33 -11.47 13.29
CA GLU A 257 8.19 -12.39 14.02
C GLU A 257 9.67 -12.28 13.60
N GLU A 258 9.93 -12.15 12.29
CA GLU A 258 11.26 -11.96 11.74
C GLU A 258 11.81 -10.56 12.04
N MET A 259 10.96 -9.52 12.08
CA MET A 259 11.39 -8.12 12.15
C MET A 259 11.27 -7.47 13.52
N ALA A 260 10.32 -7.87 14.37
CA ALA A 260 10.19 -7.28 15.70
C ALA A 260 11.49 -7.37 16.52
N PRO A 261 12.27 -8.47 16.48
CA PRO A 261 13.57 -8.52 17.17
C PRO A 261 14.62 -7.55 16.60
N LEU A 262 14.49 -7.16 15.32
CA LEU A 262 15.40 -6.26 14.63
C LEU A 262 14.97 -4.79 14.78
N LEU A 263 13.66 -4.51 14.74
CA LEU A 263 13.07 -3.19 14.90
C LEU A 263 13.12 -2.69 16.35
N LEU A 264 12.82 -3.53 17.35
CA LEU A 264 12.93 -3.14 18.77
C LEU A 264 14.35 -2.71 19.18
N LYS A 265 15.35 -3.13 18.40
CA LYS A 265 16.77 -2.86 18.65
C LYS A 265 17.26 -1.65 17.85
N ALA A 266 16.67 -1.38 16.68
CA ALA A 266 16.93 -0.19 15.89
C ALA A 266 16.28 1.08 16.50
N ASP A 267 15.21 0.95 17.30
CA ASP A 267 14.52 2.07 17.97
C ASP A 267 15.37 2.77 19.06
N PHE A 268 16.64 2.40 19.27
CA PHE A 268 17.59 3.15 20.12
C PHE A 268 18.33 4.29 19.39
N VAL A 269 18.06 4.53 18.10
CA VAL A 269 18.78 5.57 17.32
C VAL A 269 17.94 6.86 17.12
N GLU A 270 16.68 6.92 17.54
CA GLU A 270 15.84 8.13 17.42
C GLU A 270 15.86 9.08 18.65
N ALA A 271 16.87 8.98 19.52
CA ALA A 271 16.96 9.84 20.70
C ALA A 271 18.30 10.60 20.79
N GLU A 272 18.77 11.20 19.70
CA GLU A 272 19.77 12.28 19.74
C GLU A 272 19.71 13.07 18.42
N HIS A 273 18.68 13.92 18.28
CA HIS A 273 18.84 15.11 17.44
C HIS A 273 19.77 16.05 18.22
N GLU A 274 21.08 15.83 18.13
CA GLU A 274 22.02 16.91 18.36
C GLU A 274 21.72 18.00 17.33
N THR A 275 21.36 19.17 17.87
CA THR A 275 21.28 20.41 17.11
C THR A 275 22.58 20.56 16.33
N VAL A 276 22.49 20.46 15.00
CA VAL A 276 23.57 20.85 14.10
C VAL A 276 23.79 22.35 14.30
N GLU A 277 24.73 22.70 15.17
CA GLU A 277 25.31 24.03 15.18
C GLU A 277 25.91 24.27 13.79
N THR A 278 25.46 25.35 13.16
CA THR A 278 26.02 25.85 11.91
C THR A 278 27.52 26.09 12.09
N LEU A 279 28.35 25.19 11.55
CA LEU A 279 29.78 25.44 11.41
C LEU A 279 30.00 26.63 10.45
N PRO A 280 30.89 27.57 10.77
CA PRO A 280 31.18 28.70 9.90
C PRO A 280 31.88 28.21 8.63
N ALA A 281 31.59 28.88 7.51
CA ALA A 281 32.19 28.62 6.21
C ALA A 281 33.71 28.81 6.29
N GLU A 282 34.46 27.71 6.33
CA GLU A 282 35.90 27.70 6.09
C GLU A 282 36.20 27.22 4.66
N ASP A 283 37.05 28.00 4.02
CA ASP A 283 37.60 27.94 2.66
C ASP A 283 37.98 26.50 2.24
N PRO A 284 37.57 25.99 1.06
CA PRO A 284 37.91 24.63 0.64
C PRO A 284 39.41 24.49 0.43
N GLY A 285 40.08 23.96 1.45
CA GLY A 285 41.48 23.59 1.45
C GLY A 285 41.81 22.66 0.28
N ILE A 286 42.69 23.17 -0.58
CA ILE A 286 43.38 22.43 -1.63
C ILE A 286 44.04 21.18 -1.01
N ILE A 287 43.58 20.00 -1.44
CA ILE A 287 44.23 18.73 -1.10
C ILE A 287 45.52 18.63 -1.95
N HIS A 288 46.66 18.80 -1.29
CA HIS A 288 47.98 18.52 -1.87
C HIS A 288 48.13 17.01 -2.14
N MET A 289 48.25 16.63 -3.41
CA MET A 289 48.81 15.32 -3.80
C MET A 289 50.32 15.31 -3.53
N PRO A 290 50.89 14.28 -2.87
CA PRO A 290 52.34 14.10 -2.82
C PRO A 290 52.86 13.65 -4.19
N GLY A 291 54.00 14.22 -4.62
CA GLY A 291 54.68 13.90 -5.89
C GLY A 291 55.21 12.46 -6.00
N PRO A 292 55.90 12.07 -7.12
CA PRO A 292 56.58 12.92 -8.09
C PRO A 292 56.05 12.70 -9.52
N LEU A 293 55.24 13.65 -10.01
CA LEU A 293 54.92 13.74 -11.45
C LEU A 293 54.98 15.19 -11.97
N HIS A 294 55.72 16.06 -11.28
CA HIS A 294 55.92 17.46 -11.67
C HIS A 294 57.33 17.72 -12.24
N GLU A 295 58.31 16.83 -12.01
CA GLU A 295 59.68 16.98 -12.53
C GLU A 295 59.93 16.28 -13.89
N ALA A 296 58.91 15.62 -14.47
CA ALA A 296 59.02 15.01 -15.80
C ALA A 296 58.53 15.92 -16.96
N LEU A 297 58.05 17.13 -16.65
CA LEU A 297 57.41 18.02 -17.63
C LEU A 297 58.11 19.38 -17.82
N THR A 298 59.32 19.56 -17.27
CA THR A 298 60.06 20.84 -17.32
C THR A 298 61.51 20.71 -17.83
N GLY A 299 61.88 19.60 -18.47
CA GLY A 299 63.20 19.40 -19.08
C GLY A 299 63.17 19.50 -20.61
N GLU A 300 63.72 20.61 -21.11
CA GLU A 300 64.37 20.88 -22.41
C GLU A 300 64.08 20.02 -23.66
N ASP A 301 63.61 20.72 -24.71
CA ASP A 301 63.90 20.57 -26.14
C ASP A 301 64.09 19.17 -26.74
N VAL A 302 62.99 18.56 -27.19
CA VAL A 302 63.00 17.67 -28.37
C VAL A 302 61.72 17.87 -29.16
N GLU A 303 61.81 18.47 -30.35
CA GLU A 303 60.73 18.45 -31.35
C GLU A 303 60.64 17.05 -31.99
N PRO A 304 59.47 16.37 -31.97
CA PRO A 304 59.19 15.28 -32.88
C PRO A 304 58.30 15.80 -34.01
N GLU A 305 58.91 15.97 -35.18
CA GLU A 305 58.23 16.22 -36.43
C GLU A 305 57.12 15.18 -36.68
N GLY A 306 55.93 15.69 -37.01
CA GLY A 306 54.96 15.04 -37.89
C GLY A 306 54.21 13.83 -37.34
N LEU A 307 53.04 14.05 -36.73
CA LEU A 307 51.86 13.21 -36.98
C LEU A 307 50.52 13.76 -36.42
N PHE A 308 50.18 15.04 -36.60
CA PHE A 308 48.79 15.46 -36.38
C PHE A 308 48.36 16.47 -37.43
N VAL A 309 47.54 15.99 -38.38
CA VAL A 309 46.78 16.86 -39.29
C VAL A 309 45.70 17.53 -38.45
N LYS A 310 45.82 18.84 -38.22
CA LYS A 310 44.74 19.66 -37.66
C LYS A 310 43.55 19.64 -38.64
N PRO A 311 42.32 19.31 -38.23
CA PRO A 311 41.16 19.57 -39.06
C PRO A 311 40.97 21.10 -39.14
N GLU A 312 40.82 21.62 -40.36
CA GLU A 312 40.43 23.00 -40.60
C GLU A 312 39.00 23.21 -40.09
N VAL A 313 38.86 23.98 -39.01
CA VAL A 313 37.56 24.49 -38.55
C VAL A 313 37.27 25.78 -39.32
N PRO A 314 36.13 25.92 -40.01
CA PRO A 314 35.78 27.15 -40.71
C PRO A 314 35.64 28.31 -39.73
N ALA A 315 36.06 29.50 -40.16
CA ALA A 315 36.02 30.72 -39.36
C ALA A 315 34.59 31.13 -38.98
N ASP A 316 34.45 31.51 -37.70
CA ASP A 316 33.31 32.05 -36.97
C ASP A 316 32.20 32.71 -37.82
N GLU A 317 31.00 32.12 -37.80
CA GLU A 317 29.78 32.91 -37.70
C GLU A 317 29.54 33.20 -36.21
N PRO A 318 29.20 34.44 -35.81
CA PRO A 318 28.99 34.75 -34.41
C PRO A 318 27.78 33.97 -33.92
N ALA A 319 28.04 32.94 -33.10
CA ALA A 319 27.00 32.24 -32.36
C ALA A 319 26.20 33.28 -31.57
N GLU A 320 24.88 33.32 -31.81
CA GLU A 320 23.98 34.10 -30.98
C GLU A 320 24.24 33.76 -29.50
N PRO A 321 24.19 34.76 -28.60
CA PRO A 321 24.46 34.51 -27.19
C PRO A 321 23.52 33.42 -26.70
N ILE A 322 24.09 32.26 -26.35
CA ILE A 322 23.38 31.18 -25.67
C ILE A 322 22.77 31.85 -24.45
N GLN A 323 21.46 32.06 -24.50
CA GLN A 323 20.72 32.51 -23.34
C GLN A 323 21.03 31.48 -22.26
N LYS A 324 21.62 31.93 -21.15
CA LYS A 324 21.66 31.11 -19.94
C LYS A 324 20.21 30.87 -19.57
N GLU A 325 19.62 29.80 -20.08
CA GLU A 325 18.44 29.22 -19.49
C GLU A 325 18.84 28.92 -18.05
N GLU A 326 18.30 29.70 -17.13
CA GLU A 326 18.27 29.32 -15.73
C GLU A 326 17.73 27.89 -15.67
N PRO A 327 18.31 26.98 -14.84
CA PRO A 327 17.87 25.60 -14.79
C PRO A 327 16.37 25.59 -14.56
N ASN A 328 15.61 25.15 -15.56
CA ASN A 328 14.16 25.12 -15.52
C ASN A 328 13.75 24.46 -14.19
N PRO A 329 13.09 25.17 -13.25
CA PRO A 329 12.64 24.56 -12.02
C PRO A 329 11.66 23.45 -12.44
N ALA A 330 12.14 22.20 -12.38
CA ALA A 330 11.44 21.06 -12.93
C ALA A 330 9.96 21.12 -12.57
N GLU A 331 9.11 21.03 -13.60
CA GLU A 331 7.65 21.13 -13.46
C GLU A 331 7.17 20.23 -12.30
N PRO A 332 6.21 20.71 -11.48
CA PRO A 332 5.57 19.87 -10.46
C PRO A 332 5.06 18.58 -11.12
N GLY A 333 5.52 17.42 -10.66
CA GLY A 333 5.14 16.09 -11.20
C GLY A 333 6.23 15.34 -11.98
N ALA A 334 7.36 15.96 -12.31
CA ALA A 334 8.45 15.24 -13.00
C ALA A 334 9.15 14.24 -12.06
N LEU A 335 9.01 12.94 -12.35
CA LEU A 335 9.77 11.88 -11.68
C LEU A 335 11.27 12.13 -11.88
N ARG A 336 12.00 12.40 -10.79
CA ARG A 336 13.44 12.67 -10.82
C ARG A 336 14.20 11.36 -10.64
N PRO A 337 14.84 10.83 -11.69
CA PRO A 337 15.65 9.63 -11.53
C PRO A 337 16.87 9.94 -10.66
N ARG A 338 17.18 9.03 -9.76
CA ARG A 338 18.43 9.00 -9.00
C ARG A 338 19.13 7.69 -9.23
N ALA A 339 20.42 7.75 -9.49
CA ALA A 339 21.25 6.57 -9.64
C ALA A 339 22.09 6.35 -8.39
N GLY A 340 22.26 5.11 -7.99
CA GLY A 340 23.18 4.72 -6.94
C GLY A 340 23.92 3.45 -7.33
N THR A 341 25.13 3.33 -6.81
CA THR A 341 25.99 2.17 -7.01
C THR A 341 26.37 1.60 -5.65
N GLY A 342 26.46 0.28 -5.58
CA GLY A 342 26.93 -0.42 -4.39
C GLY A 342 28.01 -1.41 -4.77
N PHE A 343 28.98 -1.60 -3.88
CA PHE A 343 30.06 -2.56 -4.05
C PHE A 343 30.40 -3.15 -2.69
N ASP A 344 30.34 -4.47 -2.59
CA ASP A 344 30.65 -5.18 -1.34
C ASP A 344 31.56 -6.39 -1.61
N VAL A 345 32.36 -6.76 -0.61
CA VAL A 345 33.34 -7.85 -0.67
C VAL A 345 33.34 -8.66 0.62
N HIS A 346 33.19 -9.98 0.50
CA HIS A 346 33.30 -10.90 1.63
C HIS A 346 34.35 -11.99 1.39
N VAL A 347 35.03 -12.38 2.48
CA VAL A 347 36.03 -13.45 2.47
C VAL A 347 35.33 -14.81 2.44
N LEU A 348 35.84 -15.74 1.63
CA LEU A 348 35.35 -17.12 1.61
C LEU A 348 36.00 -17.95 2.72
N VAL A 349 35.17 -18.61 3.53
CA VAL A 349 35.62 -19.45 4.65
C VAL A 349 34.95 -20.83 4.62
N PRO A 350 35.62 -21.88 5.10
CA PRO A 350 34.98 -23.19 5.28
C PRO A 350 33.89 -23.13 6.36
N ASP A 351 33.06 -24.17 6.41
CA ASP A 351 32.06 -24.40 7.47
C ASP A 351 30.99 -23.31 7.62
N ARG A 352 30.71 -22.57 6.54
CA ARG A 352 29.56 -21.66 6.43
C ARG A 352 28.75 -21.95 5.17
N PRO A 353 27.41 -21.81 5.22
CA PRO A 353 26.59 -21.85 4.02
C PRO A 353 26.88 -20.64 3.12
N LEU A 354 26.92 -20.84 1.81
CA LEU A 354 26.98 -19.75 0.85
C LEU A 354 25.56 -19.26 0.56
N ILE A 355 25.23 -18.05 1.01
CA ILE A 355 23.95 -17.41 0.78
C ILE A 355 24.17 -16.23 -0.16
N LEU A 356 23.40 -16.19 -1.26
CA LEU A 356 23.48 -15.17 -2.30
C LEU A 356 22.06 -14.84 -2.78
N GLY A 357 21.65 -13.58 -2.73
CA GLY A 357 20.28 -13.16 -3.05
C GLY A 357 19.21 -13.93 -2.27
N GLY A 358 19.47 -14.27 -1.01
CA GLY A 358 18.59 -15.12 -0.18
C GLY A 358 18.47 -16.57 -0.65
N VAL A 359 19.41 -17.06 -1.46
CA VAL A 359 19.46 -18.45 -1.94
C VAL A 359 20.71 -19.11 -1.37
N GLN A 360 20.51 -20.22 -0.66
CA GLN A 360 21.62 -21.09 -0.29
C GLN A 360 22.13 -21.83 -1.53
N VAL A 361 23.35 -21.50 -1.96
CA VAL A 361 24.02 -22.11 -3.11
C VAL A 361 24.93 -23.24 -2.59
N PRO A 362 24.77 -24.48 -3.08
CA PRO A 362 25.65 -25.59 -2.68
C PRO A 362 27.11 -25.30 -3.04
N TYR A 363 27.95 -25.13 -2.02
CA TYR A 363 29.39 -24.93 -2.16
C TYR A 363 30.13 -25.32 -0.88
N GLU A 364 31.41 -25.63 -1.01
CA GLU A 364 32.30 -26.05 0.10
C GLU A 364 32.69 -24.92 1.05
N LYS A 365 32.49 -23.66 0.64
CA LYS A 365 32.79 -22.45 1.41
C LYS A 365 31.59 -21.52 1.43
N GLY A 366 31.45 -20.74 2.50
CA GLY A 366 30.50 -19.65 2.63
C GLY A 366 31.20 -18.32 2.83
N LEU A 367 30.43 -17.25 2.97
CA LEU A 367 30.97 -15.90 3.17
C LEU A 367 31.07 -15.57 4.66
N LEU A 368 32.19 -14.93 5.03
CA LEU A 368 32.43 -14.44 6.38
C LEU A 368 31.80 -13.06 6.54
N GLY A 369 30.94 -12.89 7.55
CA GLY A 369 30.30 -11.62 7.88
C GLY A 369 29.44 -11.73 9.13
N HIS A 370 28.97 -10.58 9.61
CA HIS A 370 28.15 -10.48 10.82
C HIS A 370 26.71 -11.03 10.60
N SER A 371 26.14 -10.82 9.41
CA SER A 371 24.85 -11.40 8.95
C SER A 371 25.01 -12.82 8.36
N ASP A 372 24.02 -13.26 7.57
CA ASP A 372 24.17 -14.38 6.64
C ASP A 372 25.23 -14.14 5.53
N ALA A 373 25.86 -12.96 5.53
CA ALA A 373 26.98 -12.55 4.68
C ALA A 373 26.67 -12.58 3.18
N ASP A 374 25.43 -12.28 2.82
CA ASP A 374 24.99 -12.20 1.43
C ASP A 374 25.53 -10.95 0.73
N VAL A 375 26.75 -11.07 0.18
CA VAL A 375 27.45 -10.01 -0.55
C VAL A 375 26.61 -9.40 -1.67
N LEU A 376 25.75 -10.19 -2.31
CA LEU A 376 24.92 -9.75 -3.43
C LEU A 376 23.82 -8.82 -2.94
N THR A 377 23.14 -9.22 -1.87
CA THR A 377 22.06 -8.43 -1.26
C THR A 377 22.61 -7.17 -0.57
N HIS A 378 23.80 -7.24 0.04
CA HIS A 378 24.46 -6.07 0.63
C HIS A 378 24.81 -5.01 -0.43
N ALA A 379 25.47 -5.39 -1.52
CA ALA A 379 25.76 -4.46 -2.61
C ALA A 379 24.48 -3.82 -3.18
N ALA A 380 23.38 -4.59 -3.27
CA ALA A 380 22.09 -4.05 -3.67
C ALA A 380 21.54 -3.00 -2.68
N MET A 381 21.66 -3.23 -1.37
CA MET A 381 21.27 -2.26 -0.34
C MET A 381 22.08 -0.97 -0.43
N ASP A 382 23.39 -1.04 -0.63
CA ASP A 382 24.24 0.14 -0.80
C ASP A 382 23.86 0.95 -2.05
N ALA A 383 23.58 0.28 -3.17
CA ALA A 383 23.13 0.97 -4.38
C ALA A 383 21.81 1.72 -4.16
N LEU A 384 20.89 1.12 -3.40
CA LEU A 384 19.58 1.69 -3.09
C LEU A 384 19.68 2.86 -2.10
N LEU A 385 20.41 2.69 -1.00
CA LEU A 385 20.63 3.75 0.00
C LEU A 385 21.44 4.91 -0.59
N GLY A 386 22.47 4.60 -1.39
CA GLY A 386 23.26 5.58 -2.12
C GLY A 386 22.42 6.40 -3.10
N ALA A 387 21.54 5.75 -3.88
CA ALA A 387 20.62 6.46 -4.78
C ALA A 387 19.69 7.42 -4.03
N ALA A 388 19.29 7.08 -2.80
CA ALA A 388 18.44 7.93 -1.97
C ALA A 388 19.21 9.01 -1.17
N GLY A 389 20.55 8.97 -1.16
CA GLY A 389 21.38 9.86 -0.34
C GLY A 389 21.34 9.52 1.15
N MET A 390 21.09 8.25 1.51
CA MET A 390 20.89 7.80 2.90
C MET A 390 22.13 7.16 3.53
N GLY A 391 23.30 7.28 2.89
CA GLY A 391 24.52 6.60 3.33
C GLY A 391 24.60 5.15 2.84
N ASP A 392 25.30 4.32 3.59
CA ASP A 392 25.58 2.90 3.28
C ASP A 392 24.98 1.95 4.31
N ILE A 393 25.05 0.65 4.03
CA ILE A 393 24.56 -0.42 4.89
C ILE A 393 25.12 -0.34 6.32
N GLY A 394 26.39 0.06 6.50
CA GLY A 394 27.05 0.10 7.81
C GLY A 394 26.47 1.17 8.73
N LYS A 395 25.98 2.29 8.16
CA LYS A 395 25.26 3.32 8.92
C LYS A 395 23.90 2.83 9.44
N HIS A 396 23.21 1.98 8.68
CA HIS A 396 21.88 1.47 9.03
C HIS A 396 21.94 0.17 9.86
N PHE A 397 22.99 -0.63 9.67
CA PHE A 397 23.17 -1.95 10.30
C PHE A 397 24.63 -2.15 10.74
N PRO A 398 25.08 -1.47 11.82
CA PRO A 398 26.48 -1.52 12.23
C PRO A 398 26.93 -2.92 12.66
N ASP A 399 28.09 -3.36 12.16
CA ASP A 399 28.76 -4.63 12.47
C ASP A 399 29.06 -4.85 13.96
N THR A 400 29.18 -3.76 14.72
CA THR A 400 29.46 -3.78 16.16
C THR A 400 28.22 -4.09 16.99
N ASP A 401 27.03 -4.02 16.40
CA ASP A 401 25.78 -4.30 17.11
C ASP A 401 25.47 -5.81 17.09
N PRO A 402 25.45 -6.48 18.27
CA PRO A 402 25.08 -7.89 18.38
C PRO A 402 23.67 -8.20 17.85
N ALA A 403 22.81 -7.19 17.66
CA ALA A 403 21.45 -7.31 17.14
C ALA A 403 21.37 -7.94 15.75
N PHE A 404 22.36 -7.67 14.88
CA PHE A 404 22.36 -8.09 13.48
C PHE A 404 23.13 -9.39 13.24
N LYS A 405 23.64 -10.01 14.31
CA LYS A 405 24.40 -11.26 14.23
C LYS A 405 23.51 -12.39 13.72
N GLY A 406 23.79 -12.88 12.50
CA GLY A 406 23.00 -13.93 11.84
C GLY A 406 21.66 -13.47 11.28
N ALA A 407 21.47 -12.16 11.06
CA ALA A 407 20.29 -11.64 10.38
C ALA A 407 20.23 -12.10 8.92
N ASP A 408 19.02 -12.32 8.41
CA ASP A 408 18.74 -12.62 6.99
C ASP A 408 18.82 -11.33 6.17
N SER A 409 19.70 -11.30 5.17
CA SER A 409 19.92 -10.10 4.35
C SER A 409 18.72 -9.71 3.48
N ILE A 410 17.86 -10.65 3.08
CA ILE A 410 16.61 -10.34 2.38
C ILE A 410 15.65 -9.57 3.29
N VAL A 411 15.68 -9.88 4.58
CA VAL A 411 14.89 -9.17 5.58
C VAL A 411 15.41 -7.73 5.75
N LEU A 412 16.72 -7.53 5.78
CA LEU A 412 17.33 -6.19 5.77
C LEU A 412 17.00 -5.41 4.49
N LEU A 413 17.04 -6.06 3.33
CA LEU A 413 16.65 -5.44 2.05
C LEU A 413 15.19 -4.98 2.04
N ARG A 414 14.27 -5.76 2.63
CA ARG A 414 12.86 -5.33 2.80
C ARG A 414 12.75 -4.09 3.67
N TYR A 415 13.59 -3.96 4.71
CA TYR A 415 13.63 -2.75 5.52
C TYR A 415 14.08 -1.54 4.69
N VAL A 416 15.17 -1.68 3.92
CA VAL A 416 15.64 -0.63 3.00
C VAL A 416 14.54 -0.23 2.01
N ALA A 417 13.83 -1.20 1.42
CA ALA A 417 12.71 -0.92 0.51
C ALA A 417 11.60 -0.08 1.17
N LYS A 418 11.25 -0.39 2.43
CA LYS A 418 10.28 0.41 3.20
C LYS A 418 10.82 1.79 3.55
N LEU A 419 12.10 1.89 3.91
CA LEU A 419 12.76 3.18 4.19
C LEU A 419 12.71 4.09 2.96
N LEU A 420 13.01 3.55 1.78
CA LEU A 420 12.89 4.25 0.51
C LEU A 420 11.45 4.74 0.26
N GLN A 421 10.46 3.86 0.42
CA GLN A 421 9.05 4.21 0.25
C GLN A 421 8.60 5.33 1.20
N ARG A 422 8.99 5.25 2.48
CA ARG A 422 8.67 6.28 3.50
C ARG A 422 9.27 7.65 3.19
N ASN A 423 10.36 7.68 2.42
CA ASN A 423 11.03 8.91 2.01
C ASN A 423 10.69 9.31 0.57
N GLY A 424 9.61 8.77 0.00
CA GLY A 424 9.11 9.18 -1.32
C GLY A 424 9.93 8.66 -2.50
N PHE A 425 10.65 7.55 -2.33
CA PHE A 425 11.38 6.90 -3.43
C PHE A 425 10.68 5.63 -3.90
N ALA A 426 10.64 5.45 -5.22
CA ALA A 426 10.24 4.19 -5.87
C ALA A 426 11.45 3.53 -6.52
N VAL A 427 11.60 2.21 -6.40
CA VAL A 427 12.63 1.48 -7.14
C VAL A 427 12.19 1.32 -8.60
N SER A 428 12.94 1.92 -9.53
CA SER A 428 12.74 1.73 -10.97
C SER A 428 13.29 0.38 -11.40
N ASN A 429 14.59 0.16 -11.20
CA ASN A 429 15.26 -1.09 -11.52
C ASN A 429 16.49 -1.29 -10.64
N LEU A 430 16.91 -2.55 -10.54
CA LEU A 430 18.13 -2.98 -9.86
C LEU A 430 18.87 -3.97 -10.75
N ASP A 431 20.14 -3.71 -11.00
CA ASP A 431 21.04 -4.61 -11.72
C ASP A 431 22.23 -4.96 -10.82
N VAL A 432 22.44 -6.25 -10.57
CA VAL A 432 23.51 -6.74 -9.68
C VAL A 432 24.41 -7.70 -10.46
N THR A 433 25.72 -7.57 -10.27
CA THR A 433 26.75 -8.41 -10.87
C THR A 433 27.58 -9.05 -9.77
N LEU A 434 27.47 -10.37 -9.62
CA LEU A 434 28.35 -11.14 -8.75
C LEU A 434 29.70 -11.39 -9.46
N ILE A 435 30.80 -11.16 -8.73
CA ILE A 435 32.16 -11.36 -9.20
C ILE A 435 32.78 -12.48 -8.36
N ALA A 436 32.82 -13.69 -8.93
CA ALA A 436 33.27 -14.90 -8.25
C ALA A 436 33.88 -15.91 -9.22
N GLN A 437 34.93 -16.63 -8.80
CA GLN A 437 35.52 -17.69 -9.61
C GLN A 437 34.71 -19.00 -9.61
N ALA A 438 34.10 -19.32 -8.46
CA ALA A 438 33.28 -20.50 -8.22
C ALA A 438 32.38 -20.22 -7.00
N PRO A 439 31.21 -20.89 -6.85
CA PRO A 439 30.63 -21.88 -7.75
C PRO A 439 29.92 -21.24 -8.95
N LYS A 440 29.42 -22.07 -9.88
CA LYS A 440 28.59 -21.60 -10.99
C LYS A 440 27.20 -21.20 -10.47
N VAL A 441 26.91 -19.90 -10.44
CA VAL A 441 25.65 -19.37 -9.88
C VAL A 441 24.50 -19.29 -10.88
N ALA A 442 24.75 -19.47 -12.18
CA ALA A 442 23.73 -19.37 -13.24
C ALA A 442 22.43 -20.17 -12.99
N PRO A 443 22.45 -21.40 -12.42
CA PRO A 443 21.22 -22.14 -12.10
C PRO A 443 20.33 -21.48 -11.03
N TYR A 444 20.87 -20.54 -10.26
CA TYR A 444 20.22 -19.95 -9.10
C TYR A 444 19.79 -18.49 -9.32
N THR A 445 20.28 -17.83 -10.37
CA THR A 445 20.04 -16.39 -10.61
C THR A 445 18.56 -16.04 -10.74
N ALA A 446 17.74 -16.92 -11.34
CA ALA A 446 16.30 -16.72 -11.43
C ALA A 446 15.63 -16.67 -10.04
N LYS A 447 16.07 -17.52 -9.11
CA LYS A 447 15.55 -17.53 -7.73
C LYS A 447 16.04 -16.30 -6.95
N MET A 448 17.31 -15.90 -7.13
CA MET A 448 17.86 -14.68 -6.54
C MET A 448 17.08 -13.45 -7.01
N ARG A 449 16.86 -13.32 -8.33
CA ARG A 449 16.08 -12.25 -8.94
C ARG A 449 14.68 -12.15 -8.34
N ARG A 450 13.99 -13.28 -8.23
CA ARG A 450 12.66 -13.36 -7.61
C ARG A 450 12.68 -12.93 -6.14
N ASN A 451 13.65 -13.39 -5.35
CA ASN A 451 13.78 -13.03 -3.93
C ASN A 451 13.99 -11.52 -3.75
N LEU A 452 14.91 -10.93 -4.51
CA LEU A 452 15.19 -9.49 -4.49
C LEU A 452 13.96 -8.69 -4.95
N ALA A 453 13.31 -9.10 -6.04
CA ALA A 453 12.10 -8.44 -6.53
C ALA A 453 10.96 -8.46 -5.50
N LEU A 454 10.74 -9.59 -4.84
CA LEU A 454 9.77 -9.73 -3.75
C LEU A 454 10.14 -8.86 -2.54
N ALA A 455 11.42 -8.79 -2.18
CA ALA A 455 11.90 -7.95 -1.08
C ALA A 455 11.66 -6.46 -1.34
N LEU A 456 11.92 -6.02 -2.57
CA LEU A 456 11.74 -4.65 -3.05
C LEU A 456 10.29 -4.31 -3.39
N GLN A 457 9.40 -5.32 -3.47
CA GLN A 457 8.02 -5.20 -3.91
C GLN A 457 7.89 -4.60 -5.33
N ILE A 458 8.77 -5.02 -6.25
CA ILE A 458 8.73 -4.62 -7.66
C ILE A 458 8.56 -5.84 -8.57
N PRO A 459 8.04 -5.65 -9.80
CA PRO A 459 8.04 -6.68 -10.84
C PRO A 459 9.43 -7.32 -11.08
N GLU A 460 9.45 -8.63 -11.33
CA GLU A 460 10.70 -9.40 -11.46
C GLU A 460 11.53 -9.00 -12.69
N ASP A 461 10.91 -8.46 -13.74
CA ASP A 461 11.55 -7.91 -14.95
C ASP A 461 12.34 -6.62 -14.70
N ARG A 462 12.16 -5.98 -13.54
CA ARG A 462 12.94 -4.80 -13.10
C ARG A 462 14.17 -5.14 -12.28
N VAL A 463 14.39 -6.42 -11.99
CA VAL A 463 15.60 -6.89 -11.29
C VAL A 463 16.41 -7.74 -12.25
N ASN A 464 17.72 -7.54 -12.29
CA ASN A 464 18.63 -8.37 -13.06
C ASN A 464 19.81 -8.83 -12.19
N VAL A 465 20.17 -10.11 -12.33
CA VAL A 465 21.28 -10.72 -11.59
C VAL A 465 22.21 -11.39 -12.58
N LYS A 466 23.43 -10.87 -12.68
CA LYS A 466 24.51 -11.36 -13.54
C LYS A 466 25.63 -11.93 -12.69
N ALA A 467 26.50 -12.72 -13.32
CA ALA A 467 27.71 -13.20 -12.69
C ALA A 467 28.86 -13.22 -13.69
N THR A 468 30.06 -12.91 -13.22
CA THR A 468 31.29 -12.99 -14.01
C THR A 468 32.42 -13.57 -13.17
N THR A 469 33.37 -14.22 -13.84
CA THR A 469 34.65 -14.58 -13.22
C THR A 469 35.66 -13.46 -13.43
N THR A 470 36.81 -13.58 -12.77
CA THR A 470 37.97 -12.70 -12.93
C THR A 470 39.13 -13.43 -13.61
N GLU A 471 38.84 -14.48 -14.38
CA GLU A 471 39.82 -15.26 -15.13
C GLU A 471 40.99 -15.77 -14.26
N ARG A 472 40.69 -16.18 -13.02
CA ARG A 472 41.65 -16.61 -11.99
C ARG A 472 42.62 -15.53 -11.52
N LEU A 473 42.35 -14.26 -11.80
CA LEU A 473 43.13 -13.12 -11.36
C LEU A 473 42.51 -12.46 -10.11
N GLY A 474 43.36 -11.87 -9.26
CA GLY A 474 42.91 -11.19 -8.05
C GLY A 474 42.33 -12.13 -6.97
N TYR A 475 41.80 -11.55 -5.89
CA TYR A 475 41.28 -12.31 -4.75
C TYR A 475 40.04 -13.14 -5.12
N CYS A 476 39.15 -12.59 -5.96
CA CYS A 476 38.02 -13.33 -6.52
C CYS A 476 38.49 -14.54 -7.34
N GLY A 477 39.48 -14.35 -8.21
CA GLY A 477 40.00 -15.38 -9.10
C GLY A 477 40.76 -16.49 -8.39
N ARG A 478 41.47 -16.15 -7.30
CA ARG A 478 42.13 -17.12 -6.41
C ARG A 478 41.16 -17.83 -5.45
N GLY A 479 39.90 -17.43 -5.42
CA GLY A 479 38.89 -18.01 -4.52
C GLY A 479 39.10 -17.64 -3.05
N GLU A 480 39.72 -16.49 -2.79
CA GLU A 480 39.91 -15.90 -1.46
C GLU A 480 38.64 -15.20 -0.96
N GLY A 481 37.82 -14.68 -1.88
CA GLY A 481 36.57 -14.00 -1.58
C GLY A 481 35.66 -13.86 -2.78
N MET A 482 34.49 -13.26 -2.55
CA MET A 482 33.55 -12.86 -3.59
C MET A 482 33.26 -11.37 -3.46
N ALA A 483 32.98 -10.73 -4.59
CA ALA A 483 32.52 -9.35 -4.61
C ALA A 483 31.19 -9.26 -5.35
N ALA A 484 30.41 -8.23 -5.07
CA ALA A 484 29.23 -7.89 -5.86
C ALA A 484 29.22 -6.40 -6.16
N GLN A 485 28.76 -6.06 -7.36
CA GLN A 485 28.54 -4.69 -7.78
C GLN A 485 27.08 -4.52 -8.19
N ALA A 486 26.41 -3.50 -7.67
CA ALA A 486 25.03 -3.21 -7.97
C ALA A 486 24.85 -1.77 -8.49
N THR A 487 23.87 -1.60 -9.36
CA THR A 487 23.37 -0.30 -9.83
C THR A 487 21.86 -0.27 -9.62
N ALA A 488 21.37 0.74 -8.93
CA ALA A 488 19.95 0.97 -8.70
C ALA A 488 19.54 2.32 -9.27
N ILE A 489 18.37 2.35 -9.91
CA ILE A 489 17.69 3.60 -10.25
C ILE A 489 16.47 3.73 -9.36
N LEU A 490 16.40 4.84 -8.64
CA LEU A 490 15.21 5.27 -7.92
C LEU A 490 14.52 6.37 -8.69
N LEU A 491 13.20 6.45 -8.56
CA LEU A 491 12.42 7.59 -8.98
C LEU A 491 12.05 8.34 -7.71
N GLN A 492 12.57 9.56 -7.59
CA GLN A 492 12.18 10.50 -6.57
C GLN A 492 11.11 11.42 -7.12
N GLY A 493 9.99 11.44 -6.46
CA GLY A 493 8.82 12.21 -6.83
C GLY A 493 7.70 11.65 -6.00
N GLU A 494 6.63 12.42 -5.83
CA GLU A 494 5.38 11.83 -5.36
C GLU A 494 5.14 10.59 -6.21
N GLN A 495 5.05 9.42 -5.57
CA GLN A 495 4.77 8.20 -6.27
C GLN A 495 3.31 8.29 -6.72
N GLU A 496 3.03 9.11 -7.73
CA GLU A 496 1.78 9.14 -8.45
C GLU A 496 1.70 7.82 -9.21
N ILE A 497 1.10 6.82 -8.55
CA ILE A 497 0.17 5.98 -9.29
C ILE A 497 -0.94 6.93 -9.73
N LEU A 498 -0.80 7.63 -10.86
CA LEU A 498 -1.85 8.49 -11.47
C LEU A 498 -2.75 9.14 -10.41
N TRP A 499 -2.12 9.87 -9.50
CA TRP A 499 -2.77 10.50 -8.35
C TRP A 499 -2.32 11.95 -8.37
N GLU A 500 -2.72 12.69 -9.41
CA GLU A 500 -2.70 14.15 -9.33
C GLU A 500 -3.53 14.52 -8.10
N GLU A 501 -2.88 14.98 -7.01
CA GLU A 501 -3.61 15.75 -6.00
C GLU A 501 -4.19 16.93 -6.78
N PRO A 502 -5.53 17.06 -6.93
CA PRO A 502 -6.06 18.19 -7.67
C PRO A 502 -5.57 19.44 -6.96
N ALA A 503 -4.85 20.31 -7.69
CA ALA A 503 -4.40 21.59 -7.18
C ALA A 503 -5.58 22.29 -6.50
N PHE A 504 -5.54 22.37 -5.18
CA PHE A 504 -6.55 23.09 -4.44
C PHE A 504 -6.22 24.57 -4.56
N GLU A 505 -6.98 25.30 -5.37
CA GLU A 505 -7.11 26.74 -5.15
C GLU A 505 -7.53 26.93 -3.69
N GLU A 506 -6.70 27.64 -2.91
CA GLU A 506 -7.06 28.07 -1.56
C GLU A 506 -8.36 28.85 -1.66
N ALA A 507 -9.45 28.24 -1.20
CA ALA A 507 -10.72 28.96 -1.11
C ALA A 507 -10.54 30.08 -0.08
N PRO A 508 -10.95 31.33 -0.38
CA PRO A 508 -10.86 32.43 0.57
C PRO A 508 -11.60 32.06 1.85
N ALA A 509 -11.02 32.45 2.99
CA ALA A 509 -11.56 32.19 4.32
C ALA A 509 -13.08 32.47 4.36
N PRO A 510 -13.90 31.56 4.91
CA PRO A 510 -15.34 31.77 4.94
C PRO A 510 -15.66 33.02 5.78
N ALA A 511 -16.43 33.94 5.20
CA ALA A 511 -16.94 35.10 5.91
C ALA A 511 -17.68 34.66 7.19
N PRO A 512 -17.52 35.40 8.31
CA PRO A 512 -18.23 35.09 9.55
C PRO A 512 -19.74 35.07 9.30
N MET A 513 -20.41 34.04 9.81
CA MET A 513 -21.85 33.88 9.63
C MET A 513 -22.60 35.07 10.23
N ALA A 514 -23.26 35.85 9.39
CA ALA A 514 -24.30 36.77 9.83
C ALA A 514 -25.49 35.94 10.34
N GLU A 515 -26.02 36.30 11.50
CA GLU A 515 -27.20 35.68 12.11
C GLU A 515 -28.38 35.70 11.12
N PRO A 516 -29.14 34.60 10.97
CA PRO A 516 -30.26 34.58 10.05
C PRO A 516 -31.41 35.42 10.63
N VAL A 517 -31.67 36.56 10.00
CA VAL A 517 -32.94 37.28 10.13
C VAL A 517 -34.03 36.38 9.52
N LEU A 518 -34.89 35.83 10.38
CA LEU A 518 -36.11 35.13 9.97
C LEU A 518 -37.00 36.10 9.19
N LYS A 519 -37.06 35.95 7.86
CA LYS A 519 -38.18 36.46 7.06
C LYS A 519 -39.25 35.39 7.03
N ALA A 520 -40.45 35.76 7.45
CA ALA A 520 -41.64 34.93 7.37
C ALA A 520 -41.90 34.55 5.91
N GLU A 521 -41.96 33.24 5.63
CA GLU A 521 -42.40 32.73 4.33
C GLU A 521 -43.93 32.93 4.21
N GLU A 522 -44.35 33.48 3.07
CA GLU A 522 -45.73 33.59 2.66
C GLU A 522 -46.36 32.19 2.46
N PRO A 523 -47.65 32.01 2.76
CA PRO A 523 -48.29 30.70 2.70
C PRO A 523 -48.47 30.22 1.26
N LEU A 524 -48.07 28.97 1.01
CA LEU A 524 -48.30 28.23 -0.24
C LEU A 524 -49.81 28.13 -0.56
N PRO A 525 -50.22 28.26 -1.84
CA PRO A 525 -51.62 28.11 -2.23
C PRO A 525 -52.08 26.65 -2.14
N ALA A 526 -53.35 26.47 -1.77
CA ALA A 526 -54.00 25.18 -1.56
C ALA A 526 -54.04 24.34 -2.84
N ALA A 527 -53.78 23.03 -2.68
CA ALA A 527 -53.88 22.04 -3.74
C ALA A 527 -55.33 21.83 -4.17
N GLU A 528 -55.60 21.97 -5.47
CA GLU A 528 -56.86 21.57 -6.09
C GLU A 528 -56.94 20.04 -6.18
N GLU A 529 -58.10 19.50 -5.76
CA GLU A 529 -58.46 18.08 -5.84
C GLU A 529 -58.67 17.67 -7.31
N THR A 530 -57.77 16.84 -7.84
CA THR A 530 -58.01 16.12 -9.10
C THR A 530 -58.55 14.72 -8.83
N ALA A 531 -59.67 14.40 -9.50
CA ALA A 531 -60.44 13.16 -9.44
C ALA A 531 -59.63 11.87 -9.70
N PRO A 532 -60.08 10.71 -9.20
CA PRO A 532 -59.33 9.46 -9.28
C PRO A 532 -59.36 8.87 -10.69
N VAL A 533 -58.17 8.60 -11.24
CA VAL A 533 -58.00 7.78 -12.45
C VAL A 533 -58.01 6.32 -12.02
N THR A 534 -59.04 5.58 -12.44
CA THR A 534 -59.11 4.13 -12.36
C THR A 534 -58.27 3.53 -13.48
N GLU A 535 -57.07 3.05 -13.15
CA GLU A 535 -56.33 2.11 -14.01
C GLU A 535 -56.56 0.68 -13.48
N GLU A 536 -57.18 -0.14 -14.33
CA GLU A 536 -57.33 -1.58 -14.12
C GLU A 536 -55.96 -2.27 -14.12
N PRO A 537 -55.70 -3.23 -13.21
CA PRO A 537 -54.44 -3.95 -13.21
C PRO A 537 -54.37 -4.93 -14.40
N ALA A 538 -53.30 -4.83 -15.19
CA ALA A 538 -52.96 -5.80 -16.23
C ALA A 538 -52.79 -7.21 -15.63
N PRO A 539 -53.23 -8.28 -16.32
CA PRO A 539 -53.20 -9.64 -15.79
C PRO A 539 -51.76 -10.14 -15.61
N VAL A 540 -51.50 -10.67 -14.42
CA VAL A 540 -50.26 -11.37 -14.06
C VAL A 540 -50.27 -12.74 -14.75
N PRO A 541 -49.25 -13.13 -15.53
CA PRO A 541 -49.18 -14.48 -16.08
C PRO A 541 -48.86 -15.48 -14.96
N GLU A 542 -49.77 -16.42 -14.74
CA GLU A 542 -49.58 -17.57 -13.85
C GLU A 542 -48.39 -18.42 -14.32
N PHE A 543 -47.38 -18.56 -13.47
CA PHE A 543 -46.26 -19.46 -13.68
C PHE A 543 -46.62 -20.83 -13.12
N GLU A 544 -47.01 -21.77 -13.98
CA GLU A 544 -47.13 -23.18 -13.60
C GLU A 544 -45.75 -23.79 -13.33
N PRO A 545 -45.54 -24.47 -12.19
CA PRO A 545 -44.26 -25.11 -11.90
C PRO A 545 -44.09 -26.37 -12.76
N LYS A 546 -43.24 -26.30 -13.79
CA LYS A 546 -42.80 -27.51 -14.52
C LYS A 546 -41.98 -28.39 -13.57
N LYS A 547 -42.50 -29.59 -13.29
CA LYS A 547 -41.78 -30.68 -12.59
C LYS A 547 -40.47 -31.02 -13.34
N PRO A 548 -39.37 -31.34 -12.64
CA PRO A 548 -38.12 -31.71 -13.29
C PRO A 548 -38.27 -33.05 -14.02
N ALA A 549 -37.98 -33.06 -15.32
CA ALA A 549 -37.90 -34.29 -16.10
C ALA A 549 -36.57 -35.01 -15.78
N CYS A 550 -36.72 -36.24 -15.33
CA CYS A 550 -35.67 -37.21 -15.01
C CYS A 550 -34.76 -37.53 -16.22
N PHE A 551 -33.46 -37.67 -15.96
CA PHE A 551 -32.35 -37.83 -16.90
C PHE A 551 -32.27 -39.18 -17.65
N LYS A 552 -33.34 -39.99 -17.69
CA LYS A 552 -33.33 -41.27 -18.39
C LYS A 552 -34.69 -41.53 -19.03
N CYS A 553 -34.81 -41.30 -20.34
CA CYS A 553 -35.42 -42.19 -21.34
C CYS A 553 -35.88 -41.44 -22.61
N ARG A 554 -35.14 -41.66 -23.72
CA ARG A 554 -35.60 -41.84 -25.14
C ARG A 554 -36.45 -40.73 -25.79
N LYS A 555 -36.42 -40.46 -27.10
CA LYS A 555 -35.69 -40.89 -28.31
C LYS A 555 -36.12 -39.87 -29.38
N ALA A 556 -35.21 -39.54 -30.30
CA ALA A 556 -35.40 -39.06 -31.66
C ALA A 556 -36.66 -38.23 -31.99
N GLU A 557 -36.49 -36.94 -32.26
CA GLU A 557 -37.29 -36.24 -33.27
C GLU A 557 -36.53 -35.04 -33.87
N ALA A 558 -36.90 -34.76 -35.12
CA ALA A 558 -36.23 -34.03 -36.18
C ALA A 558 -35.54 -32.68 -35.86
N VAL A 559 -34.41 -32.48 -36.56
CA VAL A 559 -33.70 -31.21 -36.76
C VAL A 559 -34.58 -30.25 -37.60
N PRO A 560 -34.86 -29.01 -37.17
CA PRO A 560 -35.37 -27.99 -38.08
C PRO A 560 -34.22 -27.26 -38.77
N GLU A 561 -34.45 -26.95 -40.05
CA GLU A 561 -33.52 -26.38 -41.02
C GLU A 561 -32.91 -25.03 -40.59
N LYS A 562 -31.65 -24.81 -40.99
CA LYS A 562 -30.90 -23.56 -40.81
C LYS A 562 -31.62 -22.37 -41.45
N PRO A 563 -31.73 -21.20 -40.78
CA PRO A 563 -31.99 -19.94 -41.46
C PRO A 563 -30.79 -19.57 -42.34
N LYS A 564 -31.06 -19.27 -43.61
CA LYS A 564 -30.12 -18.62 -44.54
C LYS A 564 -29.92 -17.17 -44.14
N ASP A 565 -28.77 -16.63 -44.53
CA ASP A 565 -28.35 -15.23 -44.45
C ASP A 565 -27.48 -14.87 -43.23
N PHE A 566 -26.20 -15.25 -43.31
CA PHE A 566 -25.09 -14.48 -42.75
C PHE A 566 -24.00 -14.36 -43.82
N PRO A 567 -23.50 -13.15 -44.13
CA PRO A 567 -22.45 -12.96 -45.13
C PRO A 567 -21.09 -13.43 -44.57
N GLU A 568 -20.46 -14.35 -45.30
CA GLU A 568 -19.07 -14.75 -45.13
C GLU A 568 -18.15 -13.62 -45.61
N GLU A 569 -17.31 -13.10 -44.73
CA GLU A 569 -15.89 -12.79 -44.97
C GLU A 569 -15.33 -12.02 -43.75
N ILE A 570 -14.26 -12.55 -43.15
CA ILE A 570 -12.99 -11.87 -42.81
C ILE A 570 -12.23 -12.68 -41.75
N LEU A 571 -11.24 -13.42 -42.25
CA LEU A 571 -9.89 -13.70 -41.72
C LEU A 571 -9.74 -14.43 -40.36
N ALA A 572 -9.47 -15.74 -40.47
CA ALA A 572 -8.71 -16.49 -39.45
C ALA A 572 -7.20 -16.30 -39.67
N PRO A 573 -6.38 -16.17 -38.61
CA PRO A 573 -4.92 -16.17 -38.74
C PRO A 573 -4.39 -17.60 -38.93
N GLU A 574 -3.53 -17.76 -39.94
CA GLU A 574 -2.74 -18.96 -40.22
C GLU A 574 -1.80 -19.30 -39.05
N VAL A 575 -1.94 -20.50 -38.51
CA VAL A 575 -0.95 -21.12 -37.62
C VAL A 575 0.07 -21.84 -38.49
N ARG A 576 1.28 -21.28 -38.62
CA ARG A 576 2.46 -22.00 -39.10
C ARG A 576 2.93 -22.96 -38.01
N THR A 577 2.79 -24.26 -38.26
CA THR A 577 3.50 -25.30 -37.52
C THR A 577 4.73 -25.73 -38.33
N ASP A 578 5.92 -25.31 -37.90
CA ASP A 578 7.15 -25.94 -38.36
C ASP A 578 7.36 -27.25 -37.58
N ALA A 579 7.56 -28.30 -38.36
CA ALA A 579 7.76 -29.67 -37.92
C ALA A 579 9.12 -29.84 -37.22
N GLY A 580 9.16 -30.68 -36.17
CA GLY A 580 10.42 -31.22 -35.69
C GLY A 580 10.46 -31.70 -34.24
N SER A 581 9.71 -32.75 -33.90
CA SER A 581 10.23 -33.92 -33.17
C SER A 581 9.07 -34.74 -32.61
N THR A 582 9.05 -36.01 -33.01
CA THR A 582 8.23 -37.08 -32.47
C THR A 582 8.52 -37.29 -30.99
N ASP A 583 7.52 -37.10 -30.13
CA ASP A 583 7.34 -37.95 -28.95
C ASP A 583 5.87 -38.01 -28.57
N THR A 584 5.32 -39.20 -28.70
CA THR A 584 3.95 -39.58 -28.36
C THR A 584 3.80 -39.67 -26.84
N GLY A 585 3.26 -38.62 -26.23
CA GLY A 585 2.76 -38.64 -24.85
C GLY A 585 1.25 -38.43 -24.84
N TRP A 586 0.51 -39.52 -24.66
CA TRP A 586 -0.94 -39.50 -24.46
C TRP A 586 -1.28 -38.79 -23.14
N ILE A 587 -2.13 -37.76 -23.19
CA ILE A 587 -2.81 -37.23 -22.00
C ILE A 587 -4.24 -37.81 -22.02
N GLU A 588 -4.46 -38.86 -21.23
CA GLU A 588 -5.80 -39.31 -20.85
C GLU A 588 -6.37 -38.31 -19.82
N LEU A 589 -7.43 -37.61 -20.22
CA LEU A 589 -8.33 -36.93 -19.29
C LEU A 589 -9.30 -37.98 -18.75
N PHE A 590 -9.06 -38.46 -17.53
CA PHE A 590 -10.11 -39.13 -16.75
C PHE A 590 -10.93 -38.07 -16.04
N THR A 591 -12.16 -37.88 -16.52
CA THR A 591 -13.28 -37.38 -15.72
C THR A 591 -14.23 -38.54 -15.49
N ASP A 592 -14.37 -38.95 -14.24
CA ASP A 592 -15.60 -39.46 -13.63
C ASP A 592 -15.65 -38.98 -12.17
#